data_AF-A0A182T0I9-F1
#
_entry.id   AF-A0A182T0I9-F1
#
_cell.length_a   1.000
_cell.length_b   1.000
_cell.length_c   1.000
_cell.angle_alpha   90.00
_cell.angle_beta   90.00
_cell.angle_gamma   90.00
#
_symmetry.space_group_name_H-M   'P 1'
#
loop_
_entity.id
_entity.type
_entity.pdbx_description
1 polymer ?
#
loop_
_entity_poly.entity_id
_entity_poly.type
_entity_poly.pdbx_seq_one_letter_code
_entity_poly.pdbx_strand_id
1 'polypeptide(L)'
;MLSFLASSLLAISIICSVDPGLAGPLDALNWARMDNINLPWLPYENMTRCYGDLGCLNITKEWYHLIFRPFNVFPLPRSVINTRFILYTEKNPTDGQLLQAETKDTIMKSHFNPDWATKFIIHGFIDTPLSNWVSEMRDELITRGALNVIVVDWAGGSL
;
A
#
# COMPACT_ATOMS: atom_id res chain seq x y z
N MET A 1 49.20 49.05 22.10
CA MET A 1 50.21 48.62 21.12
C MET A 1 50.21 47.10 21.14
N LEU A 2 49.96 46.45 20.00
CA LEU A 2 50.14 45.00 19.71
C LEU A 2 49.19 44.04 20.48
N SER A 3 48.13 43.44 19.89
CA SER A 3 48.01 42.48 18.78
C SER A 3 48.01 41.01 19.24
N PHE A 4 46.86 40.34 18.99
CA PHE A 4 46.56 38.93 18.72
C PHE A 4 47.06 37.82 19.66
N LEU A 5 46.11 36.99 20.12
CA LEU A 5 46.10 35.54 19.85
C LEU A 5 44.67 35.00 19.99
N ALA A 6 44.20 34.38 18.91
CA ALA A 6 42.89 33.78 18.75
C ALA A 6 42.77 32.46 19.53
N SER A 7 41.58 32.16 20.04
CA SER A 7 41.19 30.79 20.36
C SER A 7 39.76 30.55 19.90
N SER A 8 39.66 29.60 18.98
CA SER A 8 38.51 29.25 18.17
C SER A 8 37.43 28.54 18.99
N LEU A 9 36.24 29.11 19.09
CA LEU A 9 35.01 28.36 19.37
C LEU A 9 34.39 28.01 18.01
N LEU A 10 34.50 26.75 17.59
CA LEU A 10 33.72 26.20 16.48
C LEU A 10 32.26 26.10 16.96
N ALA A 11 31.47 27.15 16.73
CA ALA A 11 30.03 27.03 16.69
C ALA A 11 29.68 26.38 15.34
N ILE A 12 29.23 25.13 15.37
CA ILE A 12 28.62 24.49 14.19
C ILE A 12 27.26 25.15 14.00
N SER A 13 27.24 26.24 13.24
CA SER A 13 26.01 26.80 12.70
C SER A 13 25.54 25.91 11.56
N ILE A 14 24.55 25.06 11.82
CA ILE A 14 23.77 24.43 10.75
C ILE A 14 22.93 25.55 10.13
N ILE A 15 23.45 26.16 9.08
CA ILE A 15 22.68 27.08 8.24
C ILE A 15 21.82 26.20 7.34
N CYS A 16 20.55 26.02 7.71
CA CYS A 16 19.52 25.55 6.79
C CYS A 16 19.24 26.68 5.80
N SER A 17 20.01 26.74 4.72
CA SER A 17 19.67 27.57 3.56
C SER A 17 18.45 26.98 2.88
N VAL A 18 17.27 27.51 3.20
CA VAL A 18 16.04 27.25 2.44
C VAL A 18 16.05 28.12 1.19
N ASP A 19 16.33 27.52 0.03
CA ASP A 19 16.10 28.17 -1.26
C ASP A 19 14.59 28.37 -1.46
N PRO A 20 14.09 29.59 -1.70
CA PRO A 20 12.67 29.90 -1.79
C PRO A 20 12.03 29.50 -3.15
N GLY A 21 12.64 28.56 -3.88
CA GLY A 21 12.32 28.27 -5.29
C GLY A 21 11.76 26.88 -5.61
N LEU A 22 11.61 25.95 -4.66
CA LEU A 22 11.04 24.62 -4.92
C LEU A 22 9.76 24.40 -4.10
N ALA A 23 8.64 24.32 -4.80
CA ALA A 23 7.37 23.92 -4.22
C ALA A 23 7.38 22.42 -3.88
N GLY A 24 7.29 22.09 -2.58
CA GLY A 24 6.93 20.76 -2.07
C GLY A 24 7.83 20.27 -0.93
N PRO A 25 7.30 19.81 0.22
CA PRO A 25 8.09 19.32 1.36
C PRO A 25 8.61 17.87 1.16
N LEU A 26 8.90 17.46 -0.08
CA LEU A 26 9.19 16.07 -0.39
C LEU A 26 10.69 15.86 -0.63
N ASP A 27 11.26 14.99 0.22
CA ASP A 27 12.56 14.31 0.14
C ASP A 27 13.84 15.05 0.56
N ALA A 28 13.89 15.47 1.84
CA ALA A 28 15.15 15.76 2.56
C ALA A 28 16.13 14.56 2.66
N LEU A 29 15.71 13.36 2.23
CA LEU A 29 16.48 12.12 2.25
C LEU A 29 16.73 11.56 0.83
N ASN A 30 16.85 12.42 -0.19
CA ASN A 30 17.09 11.96 -1.56
C ASN A 30 18.37 11.09 -1.70
N TRP A 31 19.37 11.25 -0.83
CA TRP A 31 20.56 10.38 -0.77
C TRP A 31 20.25 8.92 -0.37
N ALA A 32 19.13 8.68 0.33
CA ALA A 32 18.68 7.36 0.73
C ALA A 32 17.85 6.66 -0.37
N ARG A 33 17.48 7.40 -1.44
CA ARG A 33 17.04 6.84 -2.72
C ARG A 33 18.29 6.51 -3.54
N MET A 34 18.49 5.22 -3.81
CA MET A 34 19.80 4.69 -4.21
C MET A 34 20.03 4.73 -5.72
N ASP A 35 19.74 5.86 -6.36
CA ASP A 35 19.94 6.05 -7.80
C ASP A 35 21.44 6.22 -8.17
N ASN A 36 22.30 6.53 -7.18
CA ASN A 36 23.72 6.85 -7.36
C ASN A 36 24.73 5.99 -6.56
N ILE A 37 24.30 4.92 -5.89
CA ILE A 37 25.19 4.06 -5.08
C ILE A 37 25.06 2.60 -5.53
N ASN A 38 26.18 2.03 -6.02
CA ASN A 38 26.25 0.65 -6.46
C ASN A 38 26.66 -0.26 -5.29
N LEU A 39 25.68 -0.73 -4.50
CA LEU A 39 25.94 -1.61 -3.36
C LEU A 39 26.04 -3.09 -3.81
N PRO A 40 27.16 -3.80 -3.54
CA PRO A 40 27.37 -5.18 -3.97
C PRO A 40 26.38 -6.23 -3.41
N TRP A 41 25.68 -5.89 -2.32
CA TRP A 41 24.75 -6.75 -1.59
C TRP A 41 23.28 -6.46 -1.90
N LEU A 42 22.99 -5.50 -2.79
CA LEU A 42 21.64 -5.37 -3.32
C LEU A 42 21.32 -6.57 -4.21
N PRO A 43 20.14 -7.21 -4.08
CA PRO A 43 19.74 -8.30 -4.95
C PRO A 43 19.79 -7.82 -6.40
N TYR A 44 20.53 -8.59 -7.19
CA TYR A 44 20.73 -8.47 -8.63
C TYR A 44 19.51 -7.86 -9.34
N GLU A 45 19.66 -6.67 -9.91
CA GLU A 45 18.65 -6.10 -10.79
C GLU A 45 18.34 -7.13 -11.88
N ASN A 46 17.05 -7.30 -12.19
CA ASN A 46 16.45 -8.18 -13.20
C ASN A 46 15.74 -9.45 -12.71
N MET A 47 15.39 -9.57 -11.42
CA MET A 47 14.42 -10.59 -11.04
C MET A 47 13.00 -10.10 -11.36
N THR A 48 12.28 -10.83 -12.20
CA THR A 48 10.88 -10.57 -12.57
C THR A 48 10.01 -11.75 -12.15
N ARG A 49 8.83 -11.47 -11.59
CA ARG A 49 7.85 -12.49 -11.21
C ARG A 49 6.46 -12.09 -11.71
N CYS A 50 5.77 -13.03 -12.35
CA CYS A 50 4.46 -12.82 -12.93
C CYS A 50 3.35 -13.52 -12.13
N TYR A 51 2.17 -12.88 -12.07
CA TYR A 51 1.03 -13.28 -11.25
C TYR A 51 -0.25 -13.42 -12.09
N GLY A 52 -0.16 -14.17 -13.19
CA GLY A 52 -1.28 -14.38 -14.11
C GLY A 52 -1.75 -13.07 -14.75
N ASP A 53 -3.06 -12.80 -14.67
CA ASP A 53 -3.74 -11.61 -15.16
C ASP A 53 -3.32 -10.30 -14.46
N LEU A 54 -2.67 -10.35 -13.29
CA LEU A 54 -2.11 -9.15 -12.62
C LEU A 54 -0.80 -8.66 -13.27
N GLY A 55 -0.25 -9.40 -14.23
CA GLY A 55 1.00 -9.04 -14.90
C GLY A 55 2.25 -9.41 -14.11
N CYS A 56 3.36 -8.74 -14.43
CA CYS A 56 4.68 -9.04 -13.90
C CYS A 56 5.23 -7.86 -13.09
N LEU A 57 5.85 -8.17 -11.97
CA LEU A 57 6.59 -7.23 -11.15
C LEU A 57 8.08 -7.45 -11.37
N ASN A 58 8.80 -6.38 -11.65
CA ASN A 58 10.26 -6.36 -11.63
C ASN A 58 10.70 -5.62 -10.37
N ILE A 59 11.57 -6.25 -9.59
CA ILE A 59 12.13 -5.61 -8.40
C ILE A 59 13.29 -4.73 -8.83
N THR A 60 13.01 -3.43 -8.97
CA THR A 60 13.99 -2.39 -9.28
C THR A 60 14.42 -1.64 -8.01
N LYS A 61 15.47 -0.83 -8.10
CA LYS A 61 15.91 0.07 -7.01
C LYS A 61 14.83 1.07 -6.58
N GLU A 62 13.86 1.35 -7.44
CA GLU A 62 12.69 2.20 -7.15
C GLU A 62 11.81 1.60 -6.06
N TRP A 63 11.85 0.27 -5.91
CA TRP A 63 11.18 -0.50 -4.86
C TRP A 63 12.04 -0.67 -3.60
N TYR A 64 13.17 0.02 -3.49
CA TYR A 64 14.04 -0.02 -2.33
C TYR A 64 14.20 1.38 -1.70
N HIS A 65 14.30 1.45 -0.38
CA HIS A 65 14.76 2.65 0.31
C HIS A 65 15.58 2.23 1.53
N LEU A 66 16.84 2.68 1.63
CA LEU A 66 17.78 2.17 2.64
C LEU A 66 17.24 2.24 4.07
N ILE A 67 16.47 3.28 4.38
CA ILE A 67 15.96 3.54 5.74
C ILE A 67 14.50 3.07 5.92
N PHE A 68 13.66 3.17 4.89
CA PHE A 68 12.19 3.03 5.04
C PHE A 68 11.65 1.74 4.41
N ARG A 69 12.41 1.12 3.51
CA ARG A 69 12.09 -0.15 2.85
C ARG A 69 13.39 -0.89 2.52
N PRO A 70 14.14 -1.34 3.54
CA PRO A 70 15.45 -1.96 3.38
C PRO A 70 15.38 -3.39 2.81
N PHE A 71 14.18 -3.98 2.73
CA PHE A 71 13.95 -5.29 2.14
C PHE A 71 13.11 -5.13 0.89
N ASN A 72 13.66 -5.56 -0.24
CA ASN A 72 12.99 -5.53 -1.52
C ASN A 72 12.71 -6.98 -1.94
N VAL A 73 11.57 -7.49 -1.48
CA VAL A 73 11.14 -8.87 -1.67
C VAL A 73 9.87 -8.91 -2.52
N PHE A 74 9.67 -10.02 -3.23
CA PHE A 74 8.47 -10.21 -4.01
C PHE A 74 7.25 -10.37 -3.11
N PRO A 75 6.07 -9.88 -3.54
CA PRO A 75 4.81 -10.26 -2.92
C PRO A 75 4.65 -11.77 -2.85
N LEU A 76 3.93 -12.23 -1.83
CA LEU A 76 3.56 -13.63 -1.70
C LEU A 76 2.75 -14.12 -2.92
N PRO A 77 2.81 -15.41 -3.27
CA PRO A 77 1.98 -15.97 -4.33
C PRO A 77 0.48 -15.71 -4.10
N ARG A 78 -0.29 -15.55 -5.19
CA ARG A 78 -1.75 -15.32 -5.10
C ARG A 78 -2.49 -16.40 -4.33
N SER A 79 -2.04 -17.65 -4.42
CA SER A 79 -2.61 -18.78 -3.68
C SER A 79 -2.37 -18.68 -2.17
N VAL A 80 -1.34 -17.94 -1.74
CA VAL A 80 -1.02 -17.74 -0.31
C VAL A 80 -1.81 -16.55 0.24
N ILE A 81 -1.82 -15.42 -0.47
CA ILE A 81 -2.61 -14.24 -0.07
C ILE A 81 -4.11 -14.59 -0.11
N ASN A 82 -4.51 -15.37 -1.12
CA ASN A 82 -5.87 -15.87 -1.34
C ASN A 82 -6.93 -14.76 -1.22
N THR A 83 -6.75 -13.68 -1.97
CA THR A 83 -7.65 -12.52 -1.93
C THR A 83 -9.08 -12.90 -2.34
N ARG A 84 -10.07 -12.58 -1.52
CA ARG A 84 -11.49 -12.84 -1.78
C ARG A 84 -12.28 -11.54 -1.77
N PHE A 85 -13.18 -11.39 -2.73
CA PHE A 85 -14.12 -10.28 -2.80
C PHE A 85 -15.49 -10.78 -2.33
N ILE A 86 -16.01 -10.21 -1.26
CA ILE A 86 -17.26 -10.64 -0.63
C ILE A 86 -18.28 -9.52 -0.75
N LEU A 87 -19.31 -9.72 -1.57
CA LEU A 87 -20.37 -8.75 -1.82
C LEU A 87 -21.49 -8.85 -0.79
N TYR A 88 -21.83 -7.69 -0.25
CA TYR A 88 -23.01 -7.46 0.57
C TYR A 88 -23.86 -6.36 -0.06
N THR A 89 -25.17 -6.55 0.04
CA THR A 89 -26.19 -5.59 -0.40
C THR A 89 -27.35 -5.62 0.60
N GLU A 90 -28.34 -4.74 0.45
CA GLU A 90 -29.58 -4.81 1.23
C GLU A 90 -30.28 -6.18 1.13
N LYS A 91 -30.11 -6.91 0.02
CA LYS A 91 -30.73 -8.23 -0.18
C LYS A 91 -30.03 -9.35 0.58
N ASN A 92 -28.76 -9.15 0.92
CA ASN A 92 -27.93 -10.13 1.61
C ASN A 92 -27.00 -9.42 2.62
N PRO A 93 -27.57 -8.79 3.66
CA PRO A 93 -26.79 -7.93 4.56
C PRO A 93 -25.81 -8.72 5.43
N THR A 94 -26.13 -9.99 5.73
CA THR A 94 -25.36 -10.88 6.61
C THR A 94 -24.60 -11.97 5.87
N ASP A 95 -25.18 -12.53 4.81
CA ASP A 95 -24.57 -13.63 4.04
C ASP A 95 -23.93 -13.12 2.74
N GLY A 96 -22.62 -12.99 2.76
CA GLY A 96 -21.86 -12.38 1.67
C GLY A 96 -21.69 -13.29 0.46
N GLN A 97 -21.87 -12.76 -0.75
CA GLN A 97 -21.69 -13.50 -2.00
C GLN A 97 -20.25 -13.35 -2.50
N LEU A 98 -19.56 -14.47 -2.72
CA LEU A 98 -18.20 -14.44 -3.29
C LEU A 98 -18.22 -14.02 -4.75
N LEU A 99 -17.42 -13.00 -5.06
CA LEU A 99 -17.16 -12.55 -6.42
C LEU A 99 -15.75 -12.98 -6.85
N GLN A 100 -15.65 -13.42 -8.10
CA GLN A 100 -14.39 -13.73 -8.78
C GLN A 100 -14.26 -12.82 -9.99
N ALA A 101 -13.17 -12.05 -10.04
CA ALA A 101 -12.94 -11.09 -11.12
C ALA A 101 -12.77 -11.80 -12.48
N GLU A 102 -12.17 -12.99 -12.44
CA GLU A 102 -11.96 -13.87 -13.58
C GLU A 102 -13.24 -14.56 -14.08
N THR A 103 -14.27 -14.69 -13.23
CA THR A 103 -15.50 -15.42 -13.53
C THR A 103 -16.68 -14.46 -13.52
N LYS A 104 -16.95 -13.82 -14.67
CA LYS A 104 -18.06 -12.85 -14.86
C LYS A 104 -19.41 -13.34 -14.33
N ASP A 105 -19.68 -14.64 -14.46
CA ASP A 105 -20.89 -15.29 -13.96
C ASP A 105 -21.13 -15.08 -12.46
N THR A 106 -20.07 -15.01 -11.64
CA THR A 106 -20.20 -14.76 -10.20
C THR A 106 -20.79 -13.38 -9.92
N ILE A 107 -20.41 -12.38 -10.70
CA ILE A 107 -20.93 -11.01 -10.60
C ILE A 107 -22.37 -10.96 -11.12
N MET A 108 -22.63 -11.53 -12.30
CA MET A 108 -23.96 -11.47 -12.94
C MET A 108 -25.05 -12.23 -12.18
N LYS A 109 -24.69 -13.29 -11.45
CA LYS A 109 -25.63 -14.10 -10.64
C LYS A 109 -25.77 -13.58 -9.20
N SER A 110 -24.93 -12.62 -8.79
CA SER A 110 -24.98 -12.00 -7.48
C SER A 110 -26.07 -10.92 -7.39
N HIS A 111 -26.20 -10.30 -6.22
CA HIS A 111 -27.04 -9.12 -6.01
C HIS A 111 -26.38 -7.80 -6.44
N PHE A 112 -25.22 -7.86 -7.11
CA PHE A 112 -24.55 -6.67 -7.61
C PHE A 112 -25.46 -5.88 -8.54
N ASN A 113 -25.59 -4.59 -8.29
CA ASN A 113 -26.36 -3.68 -9.12
C ASN A 113 -25.44 -2.62 -9.75
N PRO A 114 -25.31 -2.58 -11.09
CA PRO A 114 -24.46 -1.60 -11.77
C PRO A 114 -24.93 -0.15 -11.62
N ASP A 115 -26.20 0.08 -11.27
CA ASP A 115 -26.76 1.43 -11.05
C ASP A 115 -26.44 1.98 -9.65
N TRP A 116 -25.90 1.13 -8.76
CA TRP A 116 -25.58 1.50 -7.38
C TRP A 116 -24.09 1.83 -7.22
N ALA A 117 -23.80 2.73 -6.28
CA ALA A 117 -22.40 3.01 -5.94
C ALA A 117 -21.76 1.81 -5.24
N THR A 118 -20.52 1.51 -5.61
CA THR A 118 -19.75 0.42 -5.02
C THR A 118 -18.76 0.95 -3.99
N LYS A 119 -18.75 0.36 -2.79
CA LYS A 119 -17.85 0.71 -1.69
C LYS A 119 -17.02 -0.51 -1.33
N PHE A 120 -15.70 -0.37 -1.38
CA PHE A 120 -14.79 -1.43 -0.95
C PHE A 120 -14.34 -1.17 0.49
N ILE A 121 -14.38 -2.22 1.32
CA ILE A 121 -13.79 -2.25 2.65
C ILE A 121 -12.60 -3.19 2.59
N ILE A 122 -11.40 -2.66 2.76
CA ILE A 122 -10.15 -3.42 2.67
C ILE A 122 -9.51 -3.38 4.05
N HIS A 123 -9.35 -4.56 4.66
CA HIS A 123 -8.80 -4.65 6.00
C HIS A 123 -7.28 -4.49 6.01
N GLY A 124 -6.65 -4.49 7.19
CA GLY A 124 -5.27 -4.07 7.40
C GLY A 124 -4.39 -5.08 8.13
N PHE A 125 -3.45 -4.55 8.89
CA PHE A 125 -2.48 -5.30 9.69
C PHE A 125 -3.15 -6.35 10.60
N ILE A 126 -2.84 -7.64 10.36
CA ILE A 126 -3.33 -8.79 11.16
C ILE A 126 -4.87 -8.92 11.18
N ASP A 127 -5.58 -8.16 10.34
CA ASP A 127 -7.03 -8.16 10.32
C ASP A 127 -7.61 -9.22 9.38
N THR A 128 -8.90 -9.46 9.55
CA THR A 128 -9.70 -10.37 8.73
C THR A 128 -11.03 -9.72 8.40
N PRO A 129 -11.84 -10.27 7.48
CA PRO A 129 -13.22 -9.82 7.27
C PRO A 129 -14.11 -9.95 8.52
N LEU A 130 -13.66 -10.66 9.56
CA LEU A 130 -14.38 -10.85 10.83
C LEU A 130 -14.02 -9.80 11.89
N SER A 131 -13.05 -8.92 11.61
CA SER A 131 -12.69 -7.83 12.54
C SER A 131 -13.88 -6.90 12.74
N ASN A 132 -14.17 -6.53 13.99
CA ASN A 132 -15.39 -5.78 14.36
C ASN A 132 -15.61 -4.52 13.51
N TRP A 133 -14.56 -3.75 13.27
CA TRP A 133 -14.66 -2.52 12.49
C TRP A 133 -15.09 -2.78 11.03
N VAL A 134 -14.73 -3.93 10.45
CA VAL A 134 -15.12 -4.32 9.08
C VAL A 134 -16.62 -4.62 9.06
N SER A 135 -17.12 -5.39 10.02
CA SER A 135 -18.55 -5.70 10.14
C SER A 135 -19.38 -4.46 10.46
N GLU A 136 -18.94 -3.62 11.40
CA GLU A 136 -19.62 -2.38 11.78
C GLU A 136 -19.70 -1.42 10.59
N MET A 137 -18.58 -1.21 9.89
CA MET A 137 -18.55 -0.35 8.70
C MET A 137 -19.42 -0.90 7.57
N ARG A 138 -19.39 -2.22 7.34
CA ARG A 138 -20.26 -2.88 6.36
C ARG A 138 -21.73 -2.61 6.69
N ASP A 139 -22.13 -2.84 7.94
CA ASP A 139 -23.52 -2.71 8.36
C ASP A 139 -24.00 -1.25 8.24
N GLU A 140 -23.17 -0.29 8.66
CA GLU A 140 -23.45 1.16 8.51
C GLU A 140 -23.51 1.64 7.05
N LEU A 141 -22.82 0.97 6.13
CA LEU A 141 -22.94 1.27 4.70
C LEU A 141 -24.22 0.65 4.14
N ILE A 142 -24.55 -0.59 4.50
CA ILE A 142 -25.75 -1.27 4.01
C ILE A 142 -27.03 -0.56 4.48
N THR A 143 -27.07 -0.01 5.70
CA THR A 143 -28.23 0.74 6.22
C THR A 143 -28.53 2.03 5.44
N ARG A 144 -27.56 2.60 4.74
CA ARG A 144 -27.77 3.78 3.87
C ARG A 144 -28.51 3.45 2.58
N GLY A 145 -28.55 2.17 2.24
CA GLY A 145 -29.23 1.61 1.09
C GLY A 145 -28.60 1.96 -0.26
N ALA A 146 -29.05 1.25 -1.30
CA ALA A 146 -28.63 1.37 -2.70
C ALA A 146 -27.09 1.38 -2.89
N LEU A 147 -26.39 0.46 -2.21
CA LEU A 147 -24.94 0.27 -2.31
C LEU A 147 -24.56 -1.18 -2.60
N ASN A 148 -23.48 -1.37 -3.36
CA ASN A 148 -22.73 -2.62 -3.41
C ASN A 148 -21.57 -2.49 -2.42
N VAL A 149 -21.62 -3.17 -1.29
CA VAL A 149 -20.53 -3.15 -0.30
C VAL A 149 -19.67 -4.40 -0.51
N ILE A 150 -18.40 -4.23 -0.86
CA ILE A 150 -17.48 -5.35 -1.12
C ILE A 150 -16.40 -5.36 -0.04
N VAL A 151 -16.40 -6.39 0.80
CA VAL A 151 -15.31 -6.64 1.74
C VAL A 151 -14.21 -7.41 1.01
N VAL A 152 -12.98 -6.91 1.09
CA VAL A 152 -11.79 -7.53 0.50
C VAL A 152 -11.02 -8.25 1.59
N ASP A 153 -11.08 -9.58 1.55
CA ASP A 153 -10.33 -10.44 2.46
C ASP A 153 -8.98 -10.79 1.84
N TRP A 154 -7.89 -10.32 2.44
CA TRP A 154 -6.52 -10.64 2.06
C TRP A 154 -5.69 -11.12 3.27
N ALA A 155 -6.35 -11.73 4.26
CA ALA A 155 -5.72 -12.09 5.55
C ALA A 155 -4.45 -12.95 5.38
N GLY A 156 -4.39 -13.82 4.36
CA GLY A 156 -3.23 -14.66 4.08
C GLY A 156 -1.94 -13.90 3.71
N GLY A 157 -2.03 -12.61 3.40
CA GLY A 157 -0.88 -11.73 3.15
C GLY A 157 -0.71 -10.58 4.14
N SER A 158 -1.52 -10.54 5.21
CA SER A 158 -1.59 -9.42 6.16
C SER A 158 -0.64 -9.52 7.36
N LEU A 159 0.14 -10.61 7.42
CA LEU A 159 1.10 -10.97 8.47
C LEU A 159 2.54 -10.95 7.95
#